data_AF-D6KCA7-F1
#
_entry.id   AF-D6KCA7-F1
#
_cell.length_a   1.000
_cell.length_b   1.000
_cell.length_c   1.000
_cell.angle_alpha   90.00
_cell.angle_beta   90.00
_cell.angle_gamma   90.00
#
_symmetry.space_group_name_H-M   'P 1'
#
loop_
_entity.id
_entity.type
_entity.pdbx_description
1 polymer ?
#
loop_
_entity_poly.entity_id
_entity_poly.type
_entity_poly.pdbx_seq_one_letter_code
_entity_poly.pdbx_strand_id
1 'polypeptide(L)'
;MALSAAAAAYEARFGHTFVICLDGVAPAETLDRVLAAIRSRLANDPEDERVATADELRRLARQRLGRLLAGRGAAPLGGPAAGRDRPQRAGARQNTGPALPAAAPTHPSVHL
;
A
#
# COMPACT_ATOMS: atom_id res chain seq x y z
N MET A 1 -1.45 -18.96 -14.62
CA MET A 1 -1.67 -17.55 -15.04
C MET A 1 -0.53 -17.11 -15.96
N ALA A 2 -0.80 -16.22 -16.92
CA ALA A 2 0.16 -15.85 -17.97
C ALA A 2 1.44 -15.16 -17.46
N LEU A 3 1.32 -14.27 -16.46
CA LEU A 3 2.48 -13.58 -15.88
C LEU A 3 3.45 -14.56 -15.20
N SER A 4 2.93 -15.53 -14.46
CA SER A 4 3.74 -16.56 -13.79
C SER A 4 4.53 -17.41 -14.79
N ALA A 5 3.91 -17.75 -15.93
CA ALA A 5 4.59 -18.49 -16.99
C ALA A 5 5.73 -17.67 -17.62
N ALA A 6 5.51 -16.37 -17.85
CA ALA A 6 6.55 -15.49 -18.38
C ALA A 6 7.73 -15.32 -17.39
N ALA A 7 7.44 -15.19 -16.09
CA ALA A 7 8.46 -15.14 -15.05
C ALA A 7 9.28 -16.44 -14.97
N ALA A 8 8.62 -17.60 -15.03
CA ALA A 8 9.30 -18.89 -15.05
C ALA A 8 10.18 -19.08 -16.30
N ALA A 9 9.69 -18.65 -17.47
CA ALA A 9 10.48 -18.68 -18.70
C ALA A 9 11.72 -17.77 -18.62
N TYR A 10 11.57 -16.60 -18.01
CA TYR A 10 12.67 -15.68 -17.77
C TYR A 10 13.72 -16.29 -16.83
N GLU A 11 13.28 -16.85 -15.70
CA GLU A 11 14.16 -17.50 -14.72
C GLU A 11 14.89 -18.71 -15.34
N ALA A 12 14.21 -19.51 -16.14
CA ALA A 12 14.82 -20.64 -16.84
C ALA A 12 15.90 -20.20 -17.85
N ARG A 13 15.72 -19.06 -18.52
CA ARG A 13 16.67 -18.54 -19.53
C ARG A 13 17.88 -17.87 -18.89
N PHE A 14 17.67 -17.03 -17.88
CA PHE A 14 18.72 -16.16 -17.35
C PHE A 14 19.28 -16.60 -16.00
N GLY A 15 18.64 -17.55 -15.31
CA GLY A 15 19.10 -18.09 -14.03
C GLY A 15 18.91 -17.13 -12.84
N HIS A 16 18.16 -16.05 -13.02
CA HIS A 16 17.82 -15.10 -11.96
C HIS A 16 16.38 -14.61 -12.10
N THR A 17 15.82 -14.13 -10.98
CA THR A 17 14.46 -13.59 -10.98
C THR A 17 14.38 -12.28 -11.75
N PHE A 18 13.21 -12.01 -12.31
CA PHE A 18 12.94 -10.77 -13.04
C PHE A 18 12.83 -9.60 -12.07
N VAL A 19 13.62 -8.56 -12.29
CA VAL A 19 13.60 -7.33 -11.48
C VAL A 19 13.37 -6.11 -12.36
N ILE A 20 12.48 -5.23 -11.94
CA ILE A 20 12.17 -3.97 -12.63
C ILE A 20 11.88 -2.87 -11.61
N CYS A 21 12.41 -1.68 -11.85
CA CYS A 21 12.04 -0.48 -11.12
C CYS A 21 10.76 0.11 -11.74
N LEU A 22 9.72 0.24 -10.91
CA LEU A 22 8.43 0.84 -11.29
C LEU A 22 8.25 2.24 -10.70
N ASP A 23 9.34 2.87 -10.25
CA ASP A 23 9.30 4.22 -9.71
C ASP A 23 8.77 5.19 -10.78
N GLY A 24 7.82 6.03 -10.38
CA GLY A 24 7.12 6.96 -11.28
C GLY A 24 6.10 6.32 -12.23
N VAL A 25 5.84 5.02 -12.15
CA VAL A 25 4.80 4.35 -12.97
C VAL A 25 3.46 4.40 -12.23
N ALA A 26 2.39 4.79 -12.92
CA ALA A 26 1.05 4.79 -12.34
C ALA A 26 0.59 3.35 -12.01
N PRO A 27 -0.19 3.12 -10.93
CA PRO A 27 -0.66 1.78 -10.57
C PRO A 27 -1.42 1.07 -11.70
N ALA A 28 -2.23 1.82 -12.46
CA ALA A 28 -2.99 1.29 -13.59
C ALA A 28 -2.09 0.80 -14.74
N GLU A 29 -0.92 1.40 -14.92
CA GLU A 29 0.03 1.08 -16.01
C GLU A 29 1.08 0.05 -15.59
N THR A 30 1.12 -0.32 -14.31
CA THR A 30 2.17 -1.19 -13.75
C THR A 30 2.20 -2.54 -14.43
N LEU A 31 1.04 -3.18 -14.62
CA LEU A 31 0.98 -4.49 -15.26
C LEU A 31 1.47 -4.43 -16.71
N ASP A 32 1.01 -3.45 -17.47
CA ASP A 32 1.41 -3.26 -18.87
C ASP A 32 2.91 -2.99 -18.96
N ARG A 33 3.46 -2.19 -18.04
CA ARG A 33 4.90 -1.91 -17.98
C ARG A 33 5.70 -3.18 -17.69
N VAL A 34 5.27 -4.00 -16.73
CA VAL A 34 5.91 -5.28 -16.41
C VAL A 34 5.85 -6.23 -17.61
N LEU A 35 4.69 -6.36 -18.24
CA LEU A 35 4.50 -7.26 -19.39
C LEU A 35 5.30 -6.81 -20.62
N ALA A 36 5.38 -5.50 -20.88
CA ALA A 36 6.23 -4.98 -21.95
C ALA A 36 7.71 -5.26 -21.68
N ALA A 37 8.16 -5.03 -20.44
CA ALA A 37 9.54 -5.24 -20.06
C ALA A 37 9.96 -6.71 -20.11
N ILE A 38 9.13 -7.63 -19.60
CA ILE A 38 9.47 -9.07 -19.62
C ILE A 38 9.52 -9.60 -21.05
N ARG A 39 8.60 -9.18 -21.93
CA ARG A 39 8.63 -9.57 -23.35
C ARG A 39 9.87 -9.04 -24.07
N SER A 40 10.23 -7.77 -23.84
CA SER A 40 11.42 -7.16 -24.44
C SER A 40 12.70 -7.86 -23.95
N ARG A 41 12.81 -8.09 -22.65
CA ARG A 41 14.04 -8.62 -22.02
C ARG A 41 14.24 -10.11 -22.26
N LEU A 42 13.17 -10.87 -22.49
CA LEU A 42 13.28 -12.25 -22.97
C LEU A 42 13.97 -12.37 -24.34
N ALA A 43 14.02 -11.29 -25.13
CA ALA A 43 14.73 -11.27 -26.41
C ALA A 43 16.23 -10.95 -26.26
N ASN A 44 16.66 -10.42 -25.12
CA ASN A 44 18.06 -10.07 -24.86
C ASN A 44 18.93 -11.33 -24.73
N ASP A 45 20.19 -11.21 -25.11
CA ASP A 45 21.24 -12.16 -24.76
C ASP A 45 21.64 -12.00 -23.27
N PRO A 46 22.23 -13.05 -22.66
CA PRO A 46 22.48 -13.07 -21.21
C PRO A 46 23.45 -12.00 -20.70
N GLU A 47 24.32 -11.45 -21.54
CA GLU A 47 25.26 -10.39 -21.17
C GLU A 47 24.53 -9.04 -21.09
N ASP A 48 23.80 -8.68 -22.14
CA ASP A 48 22.96 -7.46 -22.16
C ASP A 48 21.91 -7.48 -21.04
N GLU A 49 21.34 -8.66 -20.77
CA GLU A 49 20.35 -8.81 -19.72
C GLU A 49 20.93 -8.62 -18.31
N ARG A 50 22.18 -9.00 -18.09
CA ARG A 50 22.89 -8.72 -16.83
C ARG A 50 23.08 -7.23 -16.62
N VAL A 51 23.44 -6.49 -17.67
CA VAL A 51 23.59 -5.03 -17.61
C VAL A 51 22.24 -4.38 -17.29
N ALA A 52 21.18 -4.77 -18.00
CA ALA A 52 19.83 -4.28 -17.76
C ALA A 52 19.35 -4.56 -16.33
N THR A 53 19.57 -5.78 -15.84
CA THR A 53 19.25 -6.17 -14.45
C THR A 53 20.00 -5.32 -13.43
N ALA A 54 21.30 -5.10 -13.65
CA ALA A 54 22.11 -4.25 -12.78
C ALA A 54 21.59 -2.81 -12.74
N ASP A 55 21.15 -2.26 -13.87
CA ASP A 55 20.56 -0.92 -13.94
C ASP A 55 19.24 -0.82 -13.17
N GLU A 56 18.37 -1.82 -13.27
CA GLU A 56 17.13 -1.87 -12.50
C GLU A 56 17.40 -1.96 -11.00
N LEU A 57 18.38 -2.77 -10.58
CA LEU A 57 18.81 -2.84 -9.18
C LEU A 57 19.39 -1.51 -8.68
N ARG A 58 20.19 -0.80 -9.49
CA ARG A 58 20.71 0.54 -9.17
C ARG A 58 19.57 1.54 -8.99
N ARG A 59 18.53 1.50 -9.84
CA ARG A 59 17.33 2.36 -9.72
C ARG A 59 16.59 2.07 -8.40
N LEU A 60 16.33 0.80 -8.10
CA LEU A 60 15.69 0.38 -6.86
C LEU A 60 16.50 0.81 -5.63
N ALA A 61 17.82 0.63 -5.65
CA ALA A 61 18.70 1.05 -4.57
C ALA A 61 18.65 2.57 -4.35
N ARG A 62 18.72 3.37 -5.42
CA ARG A 62 18.57 4.84 -5.34
C ARG A 62 17.23 5.24 -4.76
N GLN A 63 16.14 4.64 -5.20
CA GLN A 63 14.80 4.93 -4.70
C GLN A 63 14.67 4.57 -3.20
N ARG A 64 15.26 3.47 -2.76
CA ARG A 64 15.28 3.08 -1.34
C ARG A 64 16.10 4.06 -0.50
N LEU A 65 17.30 4.42 -0.96
CA LEU A 65 18.16 5.39 -0.30
C LEU A 65 17.50 6.77 -0.21
N GLY A 66 16.84 7.23 -1.28
CA GLY A 66 16.09 8.48 -1.29
C GLY A 66 14.99 8.51 -0.22
N ARG A 67 14.22 7.42 -0.07
CA ARG A 67 13.22 7.30 0.99
C ARG A 67 13.83 7.31 2.39
N LEU A 68 14.95 6.63 2.60
CA LEU A 68 15.65 6.62 3.89
C LEU A 68 16.19 8.00 4.28
N LEU A 69 16.75 8.74 3.31
CA LEU A 69 17.27 10.09 3.56
C LEU A 69 16.14 11.11 3.78
N ALA A 70 15.05 11.03 3.02
CA ALA A 70 13.87 11.86 3.22
C ALA A 70 13.22 11.61 4.60
N GLY A 71 13.14 10.34 5.02
CA GLY A 71 12.63 9.98 6.35
C GLY A 71 13.52 10.44 7.52
N ARG A 72 14.80 10.73 7.27
CA ARG A 72 15.76 11.19 8.29
C ARG A 72 15.82 12.71 8.42
N GLY A 73 15.27 13.45 7.44
CA GLY A 73 15.18 14.91 7.44
C GLY A 73 13.86 15.48 7.98
N ALA A 74 12.91 14.61 8.36
CA ALA A 74 11.56 15.00 8.84
C ALA A 74 11.32 14.60 10.30
N ALA A 75 12.36 14.49 11.13
CA ALA A 75 12.17 14.48 12.57
C ALA A 75 12.38 15.91 13.09
N PRO A 76 11.32 16.66 13.43
CA PRO A 76 11.53 17.79 14.32
C PRO A 76 12.08 17.19 15.62
N LEU A 77 13.25 17.65 16.04
CA LEU A 77 13.71 17.51 17.42
C LEU A 77 12.74 18.30 18.32
N GLY A 78 11.51 17.82 18.45
CA GLY A 78 10.53 18.25 19.43
C GLY A 78 10.79 17.49 20.71
N GLY A 79 11.40 18.17 21.68
CA GLY A 79 11.67 17.62 23.01
C GLY A 79 10.41 17.11 23.73
N PRO A 80 10.58 16.36 24.84
CA PRO A 80 9.47 15.73 25.53
C PRO A 80 8.62 16.80 26.23
N ALA A 81 7.40 17.02 25.75
CA ALA A 81 6.38 17.71 26.53
C ALA A 81 5.84 16.75 27.59
N ALA A 82 6.61 16.62 28.67
CA ALA A 82 6.15 16.04 29.93
C ALA A 82 5.10 16.97 30.55
N GLY A 83 3.83 16.75 30.20
CA GLY A 83 2.67 17.29 30.89
C GLY A 83 1.95 16.18 31.65
N ARG A 84 2.54 15.73 32.77
CA ARG A 84 1.77 15.01 33.79
C ARG A 84 0.98 16.06 34.54
N ASP A 85 -0.32 16.10 34.33
CA ASP A 85 -1.23 16.55 35.38
C ASP A 85 -2.39 15.54 35.51
N ARG A 86 -2.56 15.09 36.74
CA ARG A 86 -3.52 14.10 37.24
C ARG A 86 -4.39 14.84 38.27
N PRO A 87 -5.47 14.25 38.80
CA PRO A 87 -6.77 13.91 38.23
C PRO A 87 -7.88 14.86 38.74
N GLN A 88 -9.08 14.87 38.12
CA GLN A 88 -10.28 15.45 38.75
C GLN A 88 -11.29 14.36 39.15
N ARG A 89 -11.56 14.29 40.46
CA ARG A 89 -12.53 13.41 41.11
C ARG A 89 -13.96 13.94 41.02
N ALA A 90 -14.89 12.99 40.92
CA ALA A 90 -16.23 12.93 41.51
C ALA A 90 -17.34 13.89 41.02
N GLY A 91 -18.40 13.28 40.47
CA GLY A 91 -19.68 13.92 40.21
C GLY A 91 -20.74 12.92 39.75
N ALA A 92 -21.13 12.00 40.63
CA ALA A 92 -22.29 11.14 40.43
C ALA A 92 -23.58 11.98 40.42
N ARG A 93 -24.42 11.87 39.39
CA ARG A 93 -25.89 11.98 39.53
C ARG A 93 -26.59 11.05 38.55
N GLN A 94 -27.38 10.18 39.15
CA GLN A 94 -28.27 9.19 38.59
C GLN A 94 -29.54 9.94 38.13
N ASN A 95 -30.09 9.61 36.96
CA ASN A 95 -31.46 9.99 36.65
C ASN A 95 -32.24 8.80 36.10
N THR A 96 -33.13 8.30 36.96
CA THR A 96 -34.18 7.32 36.70
C THR A 96 -35.37 8.02 36.04
N GLY A 97 -36.08 7.33 35.13
CA GLY A 97 -37.17 7.86 34.27
C GLY A 97 -38.43 8.35 35.00
N PRO A 98 -39.53 8.67 34.27
CA PRO A 98 -40.42 7.58 33.85
C PRO A 98 -41.22 7.75 32.53
N ALA A 99 -41.74 6.60 32.06
CA ALA A 99 -43.03 6.29 31.41
C ALA A 99 -43.54 6.99 30.11
N LEU A 100 -43.76 6.13 29.09
CA LEU A 100 -44.71 6.19 27.95
C LEU A 100 -46.20 6.36 28.39
N PRO A 101 -47.24 6.48 27.51
CA PRO A 101 -47.29 6.22 26.04
C PRO A 101 -48.14 7.21 25.19
N ALA A 102 -48.14 7.07 23.85
CA ALA A 102 -49.38 7.05 23.03
C ALA A 102 -49.11 6.87 21.51
N ALA A 103 -49.62 5.75 20.98
CA ALA A 103 -50.21 5.48 19.67
C ALA A 103 -49.88 6.36 18.44
N ALA A 104 -49.47 5.70 17.35
CA ALA A 104 -49.62 6.15 15.97
C ALA A 104 -50.37 5.07 15.15
N PRO A 105 -51.26 5.44 14.21
CA PRO A 105 -52.19 4.52 13.55
C PRO A 105 -51.56 3.73 12.38
N THR A 106 -51.98 2.48 12.25
CA THR A 106 -51.72 1.61 11.10
C THR A 106 -52.89 1.62 10.11
N HIS A 107 -52.61 1.93 8.85
CA HIS A 107 -53.39 1.54 7.66
C HIS A 107 -52.41 1.39 6.46
N PRO A 108 -52.76 0.70 5.35
CA PRO A 108 -53.91 -0.18 5.10
C PRO A 108 -53.52 -1.59 4.57
N SER A 109 -54.42 -2.55 4.74
CA SER A 109 -54.38 -3.86 4.06
C SER A 109 -54.93 -3.73 2.63
N VAL A 110 -54.20 -4.31 1.69
CA VAL A 110 -54.63 -4.56 0.31
C VAL A 110 -55.43 -5.86 0.29
N HIS A 111 -56.64 -5.81 -0.28
CA HIS A 111 -57.43 -7.00 -0.60
C HIS A 111 -56.90 -7.64 -1.89
N LEU A 112 -56.60 -8.94 -1.82
CA LEU A 112 -56.82 -9.89 -2.91
C LEU A 112 -57.37 -11.18 -2.30
#